data_AF-A0A952CA36-F1
#
_entry.id   AF-A0A952CA36-F1
#
_cell.length_a   1.000
_cell.length_b   1.000
_cell.length_c   1.000
_cell.angle_alpha   90.00
_cell.angle_beta   90.00
_cell.angle_gamma   90.00
#
_symmetry.space_group_name_H-M   'P 1'
#
loop_
_entity.id
_entity.type
_entity.pdbx_description
1 polymer ?
#
loop_
_entity_poly.entity_id
_entity_poly.type
_entity_poly.pdbx_seq_one_letter_code
_entity_poly.pdbx_strand_id
1 'polypeptide(L)'
;MTSRERVLAAIAHREPDRVPVDLGSTPSSGISAIAYGHLKRHLGLTAGSTRVYDVVQQLAQPEDAILDRCGIDVVDIGRTFNRNDDAWYDIRLGDGQPAQYPAWFHPVRQPDGSWLARLPDGTAIAHMPVGGTFFDQTCFPYLDGYPADFAGLDAAMGRVLWSALVHSPWDHARDPGFWETLRANALALRQSTDRALM
;
A
#
# COMPACT_ATOMS: atom_id res chain seq x y z
N MET A 1 24.06 -10.07 -13.40
CA MET A 1 23.24 -10.86 -12.44
C MET A 1 21.78 -10.49 -12.65
N THR A 2 20.84 -11.41 -12.44
CA THR A 2 19.41 -11.05 -12.38
C THR A 2 19.14 -10.16 -11.17
N SER A 3 18.01 -9.44 -11.15
CA SER A 3 17.60 -8.63 -10.00
C SER A 3 17.53 -9.43 -8.70
N ARG A 4 16.97 -10.64 -8.76
CA ARG A 4 16.93 -11.57 -7.64
C ARG A 4 18.32 -12.03 -7.21
N GLU A 5 19.20 -12.41 -8.14
CA GLU A 5 20.58 -12.78 -7.82
C GLU A 5 21.33 -11.65 -7.15
N ARG A 6 21.13 -10.42 -7.62
CA ARG A 6 21.72 -9.19 -7.06
C ARG A 6 21.31 -8.98 -5.62
N VAL A 7 20.01 -9.07 -5.33
CA VAL A 7 19.47 -8.95 -3.97
C VAL A 7 20.02 -10.07 -3.07
N LEU A 8 19.99 -11.33 -3.53
CA LEU A 8 20.48 -12.46 -2.76
C LEU A 8 22.00 -12.39 -2.49
N ALA A 9 22.79 -11.91 -3.45
CA ALA A 9 24.23 -11.69 -3.25
C ALA A 9 24.49 -10.62 -2.17
N ALA A 10 23.78 -9.48 -2.24
CA ALA A 10 23.89 -8.41 -1.25
C ALA A 10 23.52 -8.90 0.17
N ILE A 11 22.40 -9.63 0.31
CA ILE A 11 21.99 -10.25 1.60
C ILE A 11 23.05 -11.24 2.10
N ALA A 12 23.67 -11.99 1.18
CA ALA A 12 24.75 -12.93 1.51
C ALA A 12 26.12 -12.25 1.72
N HIS A 13 26.19 -10.92 1.80
CA HIS A 13 27.42 -10.13 1.92
C HIS A 13 28.47 -10.44 0.82
N ARG A 14 27.99 -10.73 -0.39
CA ARG A 14 28.82 -10.89 -1.59
C ARG A 14 28.65 -9.68 -2.48
N GLU A 15 29.73 -9.16 -3.05
CA GLU A 15 29.69 -7.99 -3.92
C GLU A 15 28.81 -8.28 -5.16
N PRO A 16 27.67 -7.59 -5.32
CA PRO A 16 26.84 -7.71 -6.51
C PRO A 16 27.41 -6.89 -7.68
N ASP A 17 26.87 -7.08 -8.88
CA ASP A 17 27.21 -6.29 -10.07
C ASP A 17 26.85 -4.79 -9.95
N ARG A 18 25.93 -4.44 -9.05
CA ARG A 18 25.63 -3.07 -8.58
C ARG A 18 24.78 -3.12 -7.30
N VAL A 19 24.60 -1.98 -6.64
CA VAL A 19 23.72 -1.85 -5.47
C VAL A 19 22.28 -2.23 -5.86
N PRO A 20 21.60 -3.14 -5.12
CA PRO A 20 20.18 -3.43 -5.34
C PRO A 20 19.30 -2.21 -5.04
N VAL A 21 18.25 -2.00 -5.84
CA VAL A 21 17.34 -0.85 -5.71
C VAL A 21 15.92 -1.33 -5.43
N ASP A 22 15.26 -0.69 -4.46
CA ASP A 22 13.86 -0.92 -4.12
C ASP A 22 13.04 0.38 -4.24
N LEU A 23 11.81 0.24 -4.73
CA LEU A 23 10.79 1.28 -4.78
C LEU A 23 9.41 0.61 -4.76
N GLY A 24 8.76 0.63 -3.60
CA GLY A 24 7.40 0.13 -3.42
C GLY A 24 7.26 -1.39 -3.36
N SER A 25 8.31 -2.13 -2.99
CA SER A 25 8.13 -3.53 -2.55
C SER A 25 7.57 -3.65 -1.13
N THR A 26 7.55 -2.53 -0.38
CA THR A 26 6.82 -2.37 0.89
C THR A 26 6.20 -0.98 0.96
N PRO A 27 5.24 -0.75 1.85
CA PRO A 27 4.78 0.61 2.15
C PRO A 27 5.92 1.52 2.63
N SER A 28 6.85 1.00 3.43
CA SER A 28 7.97 1.80 3.96
C SER A 28 8.99 2.23 2.89
N SER A 29 9.04 1.54 1.75
CA SER A 29 9.87 1.89 0.59
C SER A 29 9.08 2.48 -0.57
N GLY A 30 7.81 2.86 -0.34
CA GLY A 30 6.91 3.40 -1.34
C GLY A 30 7.19 4.85 -1.74
N ILE A 31 6.26 5.41 -2.51
CA ILE A 31 6.28 6.80 -2.98
C ILE A 31 4.91 7.43 -2.77
N SER A 32 4.87 8.66 -2.24
CA SER A 32 3.63 9.43 -2.11
C SER A 32 2.88 9.50 -3.44
N ALA A 33 1.56 9.32 -3.42
CA ALA A 33 0.73 9.38 -4.61
C ALA A 33 0.83 10.73 -5.35
N ILE A 34 0.97 11.82 -4.59
CA ILE A 34 1.20 13.16 -5.13
C ILE A 34 2.54 13.19 -5.88
N ALA A 35 3.62 12.76 -5.22
CA ALA A 35 4.97 12.74 -5.80
C ALA A 35 5.05 11.82 -7.02
N TYR A 36 4.39 10.66 -6.97
CA TYR A 36 4.31 9.73 -8.09
C TYR A 36 3.61 10.35 -9.30
N GLY A 37 2.49 11.05 -9.10
CA GLY A 37 1.82 11.77 -10.18
C GLY A 37 2.68 12.89 -10.80
N HIS A 38 3.46 13.62 -9.99
CA HIS A 38 4.47 14.55 -10.51
C HIS A 38 5.57 13.85 -11.31
N LEU A 39 6.06 12.71 -10.81
CA LEU A 39 7.08 11.90 -11.49
C LEU A 39 6.58 11.41 -12.85
N LYS A 40 5.35 10.88 -12.92
CA LYS A 40 4.73 10.46 -14.19
C LYS A 40 4.69 11.60 -15.20
N ARG A 41 4.21 12.78 -14.80
CA ARG A 41 4.18 13.98 -15.67
C ARG A 41 5.58 14.39 -16.12
N HIS A 42 6.54 14.43 -15.20
CA HIS A 42 7.91 14.80 -15.52
C HIS A 42 8.55 13.86 -16.54
N LEU A 43 8.24 12.56 -16.44
CA LEU A 43 8.70 11.53 -17.37
C LEU A 43 7.85 11.42 -18.66
N GLY A 44 6.80 12.23 -18.81
CA GLY A 44 5.90 12.18 -19.96
C GLY A 44 5.04 10.91 -20.03
N LEU A 45 4.84 10.21 -18.91
CA LEU A 45 4.01 9.01 -18.85
C LEU A 45 2.54 9.40 -18.76
N THR A 46 1.79 9.11 -19.83
CA THR A 46 0.36 9.42 -19.95
C THR A 46 -0.55 8.19 -19.77
N ALA A 47 0.01 6.99 -19.79
CA ALA A 47 -0.74 5.74 -19.60
C ALA A 47 -0.93 5.40 -18.12
N GLY A 48 -1.96 4.60 -17.86
CA GLY A 48 -2.30 4.04 -16.54
C GLY A 48 -2.68 5.07 -15.48
N SER A 49 -2.79 4.63 -14.23
CA SER A 49 -3.41 5.39 -13.14
C SER A 49 -2.56 5.40 -11.88
N THR A 50 -2.57 6.52 -11.15
CA THR A 50 -2.00 6.59 -9.80
C THR A 50 -2.93 5.88 -8.83
N ARG A 51 -2.66 4.60 -8.54
CA ARG A 51 -3.42 3.79 -7.59
C ARG A 51 -2.82 3.92 -6.19
N VAL A 52 -3.58 4.44 -5.23
CA VAL A 52 -3.14 4.63 -3.84
C VAL A 52 -3.40 3.33 -3.07
N TYR A 53 -2.45 2.40 -3.08
CA TYR A 53 -2.65 1.08 -2.49
C TYR A 53 -2.51 1.07 -0.97
N ASP A 54 -1.65 1.94 -0.41
CA ASP A 54 -1.61 2.23 1.02
C ASP A 54 -2.32 3.56 1.27
N VAL A 55 -3.55 3.43 1.76
CA VAL A 55 -4.45 4.55 2.03
C VAL A 55 -4.09 5.30 3.31
N VAL A 56 -3.36 4.70 4.24
CA VAL A 56 -2.94 5.38 5.48
C VAL A 56 -1.85 6.39 5.13
N GLN A 57 -0.79 5.93 4.48
CA GLN A 57 0.34 6.76 4.09
C GLN A 57 0.13 7.56 2.79
N GLN A 58 -0.97 7.28 2.06
CA GLN A 58 -1.26 7.84 0.74
C GLN A 58 -0.15 7.54 -0.28
N LEU A 59 0.29 6.29 -0.35
CA LEU A 59 1.35 5.84 -1.25
C LEU A 59 0.77 5.24 -2.54
N ALA A 60 1.38 5.60 -3.66
CA ALA A 60 1.07 4.97 -4.93
C ALA A 60 1.75 3.60 -5.04
N GLN A 61 1.08 2.68 -5.72
CA GLN A 61 1.71 1.48 -6.25
C GLN A 61 2.39 1.83 -7.58
N PRO A 62 3.73 1.76 -7.67
CA PRO A 62 4.42 2.09 -8.91
C PRO A 62 4.08 1.11 -10.04
N GLU A 63 3.86 1.66 -11.23
CA GLU A 63 3.58 0.88 -12.44
C GLU A 63 4.85 0.25 -12.99
N ASP A 64 4.72 -0.86 -13.73
CA ASP A 64 5.86 -1.60 -14.27
C ASP A 64 6.79 -0.72 -15.11
N ALA A 65 6.25 0.22 -15.88
CA ALA A 65 7.05 1.17 -16.66
C ALA A 65 7.99 2.03 -15.79
N ILE A 66 7.57 2.42 -14.59
CA ILE A 66 8.42 3.15 -13.63
C ILE A 66 9.45 2.19 -13.02
N LEU A 67 9.01 1.01 -12.59
CA LEU A 67 9.89 0.01 -12.00
C LEU A 67 11.01 -0.42 -12.97
N ASP A 68 10.68 -0.61 -14.25
CA ASP A 68 11.61 -0.94 -15.32
C ASP A 68 12.59 0.21 -15.56
N ARG A 69 12.08 1.44 -15.66
CA ARG A 69 12.90 2.63 -15.92
C ARG A 69 13.87 2.94 -14.78
N CYS A 70 13.45 2.72 -13.53
CA CYS A 70 14.29 2.89 -12.36
C CYS A 70 15.19 1.67 -12.08
N GLY A 71 15.03 0.58 -12.84
CA GLY A 71 15.80 -0.65 -12.65
C GLY A 71 15.58 -1.29 -11.29
N ILE A 72 14.33 -1.27 -10.79
CA ILE A 72 13.96 -1.81 -9.48
C ILE A 72 14.12 -3.32 -9.43
N ASP A 73 14.70 -3.81 -8.34
CA ASP A 73 15.12 -5.20 -8.17
C ASP A 73 14.15 -6.05 -7.33
N VAL A 74 13.20 -5.43 -6.64
CA VAL A 74 12.25 -6.07 -5.73
C VAL A 74 10.82 -5.64 -6.07
N VAL A 75 9.84 -6.54 -5.94
CA VAL A 75 8.42 -6.22 -6.06
C VAL A 75 7.63 -6.83 -4.90
N ASP A 76 6.60 -6.11 -4.47
CA ASP A 76 5.61 -6.56 -3.50
C ASP A 76 4.75 -7.68 -4.09
N ILE A 77 4.57 -8.80 -3.38
CA ILE A 77 3.62 -9.86 -3.77
C ILE A 77 2.18 -9.35 -3.72
N GLY A 78 1.86 -8.40 -2.83
CA GLY A 78 0.55 -7.77 -2.68
C GLY A 78 -0.01 -7.18 -3.97
N ARG A 79 0.85 -6.71 -4.88
CA ARG A 79 0.45 -6.21 -6.21
C ARG A 79 -0.20 -7.23 -7.13
N THR A 80 -0.18 -8.51 -6.76
CA THR A 80 -0.89 -9.57 -7.48
C THR A 80 -2.38 -9.60 -7.17
N PHE A 81 -2.82 -8.88 -6.13
CA PHE A 81 -4.21 -8.64 -5.78
C PHE A 81 -4.67 -7.28 -6.31
N ASN A 82 -5.99 -7.03 -6.31
CA ASN A 82 -6.58 -5.78 -6.78
C ASN A 82 -6.07 -5.33 -8.17
N ARG A 83 -5.88 -6.28 -9.10
CA ARG A 83 -5.30 -5.98 -10.43
C ARG A 83 -6.31 -5.31 -11.37
N ASN A 84 -7.55 -5.74 -11.28
CA ASN A 84 -8.65 -5.32 -12.14
C ASN A 84 -9.10 -3.89 -11.78
N ASP A 85 -9.64 -3.17 -12.77
CA ASP A 85 -10.07 -1.79 -12.58
C ASP A 85 -11.26 -1.63 -11.61
N ASP A 86 -12.07 -2.68 -11.42
CA ASP A 86 -13.20 -2.70 -10.49
C ASP A 86 -12.78 -2.73 -9.01
N ALA A 87 -11.53 -3.10 -8.72
CA ALA A 87 -10.95 -2.98 -7.39
C ALA A 87 -10.62 -1.52 -7.00
N TRP A 88 -10.85 -0.56 -7.90
CA TRP A 88 -10.46 0.84 -7.73
C TRP A 88 -11.58 1.79 -8.12
N TYR A 89 -11.58 2.98 -7.52
CA TYR A 89 -12.47 4.06 -7.92
C TYR A 89 -11.75 5.41 -7.97
N ASP A 90 -12.21 6.29 -8.86
CA ASP A 90 -11.56 7.56 -9.12
C ASP A 90 -11.73 8.57 -7.97
N ILE A 91 -10.64 9.24 -7.65
CA ILE A 91 -10.58 10.34 -6.67
C ILE A 91 -9.73 11.50 -7.19
N ARG A 92 -9.75 12.60 -6.43
CA ARG A 92 -8.80 13.71 -6.55
C ARG A 92 -7.94 13.77 -5.30
N LEU A 93 -6.62 13.75 -5.46
CA LEU A 93 -5.69 13.98 -4.36
C LEU A 93 -5.81 15.42 -3.83
N GLY A 94 -5.18 15.70 -2.69
CA GLY A 94 -5.23 17.03 -2.04
C GLY A 94 -4.72 18.18 -2.93
N ASP A 95 -3.89 17.89 -3.92
CA ASP A 95 -3.37 18.84 -4.91
C ASP A 95 -4.15 18.82 -6.25
N GLY A 96 -5.28 18.10 -6.31
CA GLY A 96 -6.17 18.02 -7.46
C GLY A 96 -5.78 16.98 -8.52
N GLN A 97 -4.68 16.23 -8.33
CA GLN A 97 -4.29 15.21 -9.30
C GLN A 97 -5.32 14.05 -9.37
N PRO A 98 -5.56 13.46 -10.56
CA PRO A 98 -6.27 12.19 -10.66
C PRO A 98 -5.50 11.09 -9.91
N ALA A 99 -6.23 10.33 -9.11
CA ALA A 99 -5.75 9.09 -8.51
C ALA A 99 -6.92 8.13 -8.33
N GLN A 100 -6.64 6.95 -7.79
CA GLN A 100 -7.66 5.95 -7.48
C GLN A 100 -7.44 5.39 -6.08
N TYR A 101 -8.52 5.18 -5.35
CA TYR A 101 -8.53 4.46 -4.07
C TYR A 101 -9.05 3.03 -4.26
N PRO A 102 -8.66 2.08 -3.40
CA PRO A 102 -9.24 0.76 -3.39
C PRO A 102 -10.75 0.84 -3.13
N ALA A 103 -11.54 -0.02 -3.79
CA ALA A 103 -13.00 -0.02 -3.71
C ALA A 103 -13.54 -0.25 -2.28
N TRP A 104 -12.72 -0.78 -1.37
CA TRP A 104 -13.11 -0.97 0.03
C TRP A 104 -12.88 0.28 0.90
N PHE A 105 -12.13 1.29 0.43
CA PHE A 105 -11.75 2.45 1.23
C PHE A 105 -12.54 3.70 0.86
N HIS A 106 -13.54 4.07 1.67
CA HIS A 106 -14.39 5.24 1.44
C HIS A 106 -14.37 6.20 2.64
N PRO A 107 -13.34 7.05 2.78
CA PRO A 107 -13.33 8.07 3.82
C PRO A 107 -14.39 9.13 3.54
N VAL A 108 -14.94 9.71 4.60
CA VAL A 108 -16.03 10.70 4.53
C VAL A 108 -15.47 12.10 4.70
N ARG A 109 -15.72 12.97 3.72
CA ARG A 109 -15.36 14.39 3.80
C ARG A 109 -16.22 15.11 4.84
N GLN A 110 -15.58 15.86 5.72
CA GLN A 110 -16.22 16.64 6.77
C GLN A 110 -16.56 18.07 6.29
N PRO A 111 -17.46 18.80 6.98
CA PRO A 111 -17.81 20.18 6.63
C PRO A 111 -16.62 21.15 6.59
N ASP A 112 -15.61 20.92 7.43
CA ASP A 112 -14.37 21.71 7.46
C ASP A 112 -13.41 21.38 6.29
N GLY A 113 -13.72 20.34 5.50
CA GLY A 113 -12.92 19.88 4.37
C GLY A 113 -11.91 18.79 4.70
N SER A 114 -11.76 18.40 5.97
CA SER A 114 -10.96 17.23 6.38
C SER A 114 -11.65 15.91 6.01
N TRP A 115 -10.95 14.79 6.18
CA TRP A 115 -11.47 13.45 5.89
C TRP A 115 -11.43 12.56 7.13
N LEU A 116 -12.45 11.72 7.29
CA LEU A 116 -12.49 10.70 8.34
C LEU A 116 -12.69 9.31 7.74
N ALA A 117 -11.83 8.36 8.12
CA ALA A 117 -12.06 6.95 7.91
C ALA A 117 -12.76 6.35 9.14
N ARG A 118 -13.85 5.60 8.91
CA ARG A 118 -14.69 5.04 9.97
C ARG A 118 -14.81 3.54 9.83
N LEU A 119 -14.92 2.87 10.97
CA LEU A 119 -15.36 1.48 11.03
C LEU A 119 -16.88 1.38 10.74
N PRO A 120 -17.39 0.17 10.43
CA PRO A 120 -18.83 -0.05 10.22
C PRO A 120 -19.72 0.38 11.39
N ASP A 121 -19.20 0.37 12.62
CA ASP A 121 -19.91 0.84 13.82
C ASP A 121 -19.93 2.39 13.98
N GLY A 122 -19.35 3.11 13.03
CA GLY A 122 -19.28 4.58 12.99
C GLY A 122 -18.06 5.18 13.71
N THR A 123 -17.26 4.38 14.41
CA THR A 123 -16.06 4.84 15.10
C THR A 123 -15.06 5.44 14.11
N ALA A 124 -14.69 6.71 14.31
CA ALA A 124 -13.60 7.33 13.55
C ALA A 124 -12.26 6.77 14.04
N ILE A 125 -11.53 6.10 13.13
CA ILE A 125 -10.24 5.49 13.43
C ILE A 125 -9.07 6.23 12.77
N ALA A 126 -9.34 7.02 11.73
CA ALA A 126 -8.33 7.84 11.09
C ALA A 126 -8.88 9.19 10.61
N HIS A 127 -8.03 10.22 10.67
CA HIS A 127 -8.32 11.59 10.23
C HIS A 127 -7.22 12.11 9.34
N MET A 128 -7.59 12.70 8.20
CA MET A 128 -6.68 13.46 7.36
C MET A 128 -7.11 14.93 7.40
N PRO A 129 -6.35 15.82 8.06
CA PRO A 129 -6.71 17.23 8.19
C PRO A 129 -6.66 17.95 6.84
N VAL A 130 -7.26 19.14 6.76
CA VAL A 130 -7.18 20.00 5.57
C VAL A 130 -5.70 20.33 5.29
N GLY A 131 -5.26 20.09 4.06
CA GLY A 131 -3.85 20.26 3.65
C GLY A 131 -2.93 19.12 4.09
N GLY A 132 -3.42 18.17 4.88
CA GLY A 132 -2.72 16.92 5.17
C GLY A 132 -2.66 16.02 3.94
N THR A 133 -1.64 15.16 3.90
CA THR A 133 -1.39 14.23 2.78
C THR A 133 -1.31 12.77 3.22
N PHE A 134 -1.83 12.46 4.41
CA PHE A 134 -1.91 11.12 5.00
C PHE A 134 -2.96 11.11 6.11
N PHE A 135 -3.39 9.92 6.53
CA PHE A 135 -4.33 9.73 7.62
C PHE A 135 -3.60 9.44 8.93
N ASP A 136 -3.91 10.19 9.98
CA ASP A 136 -3.45 9.98 11.35
C ASP A 136 -4.46 9.18 12.17
N GLN A 137 -3.97 8.42 13.15
CA GLN A 137 -4.84 7.66 14.06
C GLN A 137 -5.70 8.57 14.94
N THR A 138 -6.97 8.22 15.09
CA THR A 138 -7.87 8.90 16.06
C THR A 138 -8.38 7.99 17.17
N CYS A 139 -8.23 6.68 17.03
CA CYS A 139 -8.65 5.71 18.05
C CYS A 139 -7.41 5.04 18.67
N PHE A 140 -7.27 5.13 20.00
CA PHE A 140 -6.13 4.61 20.75
C PHE A 140 -6.64 3.62 21.81
N PRO A 141 -6.81 2.34 21.47
CA PRO A 141 -7.16 1.33 22.45
C PRO A 141 -6.18 1.33 23.62
N TYR A 142 -6.71 1.20 24.84
CA TYR A 142 -5.94 1.17 26.09
C TYR A 142 -5.21 2.47 26.46
N LEU A 143 -5.57 3.61 25.86
CA LEU A 143 -5.03 4.92 26.23
C LEU A 143 -5.15 5.21 27.73
N ASP A 144 -6.30 4.88 28.32
CA ASP A 144 -6.62 5.13 29.73
C ASP A 144 -6.32 3.93 30.65
N GLY A 145 -5.58 2.93 30.16
CA GLY A 145 -5.17 1.76 30.93
C GLY A 145 -5.43 0.43 30.21
N TYR A 146 -4.78 -0.61 30.74
CA TYR A 146 -4.84 -1.96 30.19
C TYR A 146 -6.01 -2.77 30.77
N PRO A 147 -6.59 -3.70 29.98
CA PRO A 147 -7.61 -4.62 30.46
C PRO A 147 -6.99 -5.64 31.44
N ALA A 148 -7.83 -6.30 32.22
CA ALA A 148 -7.39 -7.37 33.12
C ALA A 148 -6.79 -8.58 32.36
N ASP A 149 -7.23 -8.80 31.12
CA ASP A 149 -6.69 -9.77 30.17
C ASP A 149 -6.82 -9.28 28.72
N PHE A 150 -6.18 -9.97 27.77
CA PHE A 150 -6.12 -9.59 26.36
C PHE A 150 -7.08 -10.39 25.46
N ALA A 151 -8.16 -10.98 26.01
CA ALA A 151 -9.13 -11.72 25.19
C ALA A 151 -9.79 -10.84 24.11
N GLY A 152 -9.84 -9.51 24.32
CA GLY A 152 -10.34 -8.52 23.36
C GLY A 152 -9.29 -7.91 22.43
N LEU A 153 -8.08 -8.46 22.37
CA LEU A 153 -6.96 -7.84 21.63
C LEU A 153 -7.27 -7.66 20.13
N ASP A 154 -7.88 -8.65 19.48
CA ASP A 154 -8.21 -8.55 18.05
C ASP A 154 -9.18 -7.40 17.77
N ALA A 155 -10.18 -7.22 18.64
CA ALA A 155 -11.13 -6.11 18.53
C ALA A 155 -10.45 -4.76 18.80
N ALA A 156 -9.49 -4.70 19.72
CA ALA A 156 -8.69 -3.52 19.97
C ALA A 156 -7.79 -3.19 18.76
N MET A 157 -7.05 -4.17 18.23
CA MET A 157 -6.21 -4.00 17.05
C MET A 157 -7.02 -3.59 15.82
N GLY A 158 -8.24 -4.11 15.65
CA GLY A 158 -9.17 -3.69 14.60
C GLY A 158 -9.59 -2.21 14.65
N ARG A 159 -9.24 -1.47 15.70
CA ARG A 159 -9.45 -0.01 15.82
C ARG A 159 -8.18 0.80 15.57
N VAL A 160 -7.03 0.16 15.47
CA VAL A 160 -5.75 0.77 15.08
C VAL A 160 -5.74 0.88 13.56
N LEU A 161 -5.56 2.09 13.01
CA LEU A 161 -5.73 2.32 11.56
C LEU A 161 -4.82 1.42 10.72
N TRP A 162 -3.59 1.15 11.18
CA TRP A 162 -2.63 0.29 10.47
C TRP A 162 -3.06 -1.17 10.37
N SER A 163 -3.86 -1.64 11.33
CA SER A 163 -4.40 -3.00 11.31
C SER A 163 -5.78 -3.06 10.64
N ALA A 164 -6.52 -1.94 10.61
CA ALA A 164 -7.87 -1.86 10.07
C ALA A 164 -7.89 -1.52 8.57
N LEU A 165 -6.96 -0.69 8.11
CA LEU A 165 -6.89 -0.13 6.75
C LEU A 165 -5.66 -0.70 6.03
N VAL A 166 -5.53 -2.02 6.04
CA VAL A 166 -4.37 -2.72 5.47
C VAL A 166 -4.42 -2.72 3.95
N HIS A 167 -3.26 -2.61 3.31
CA HIS A 167 -3.08 -2.74 1.86
C HIS A 167 -3.01 -4.21 1.45
N SER A 168 -3.11 -4.47 0.15
CA SER A 168 -2.93 -5.82 -0.39
C SER A 168 -1.54 -6.40 -0.12
N PRO A 169 -1.45 -7.70 0.19
CA PRO A 169 -2.50 -8.71 0.06
C PRO A 169 -3.43 -8.81 1.28
N TRP A 170 -3.17 -8.05 2.34
CA TRP A 170 -3.77 -8.27 3.66
C TRP A 170 -5.22 -7.84 3.77
N ASP A 171 -5.70 -6.96 2.88
CA ASP A 171 -7.12 -6.63 2.73
C ASP A 171 -7.97 -7.84 2.31
N HIS A 172 -7.33 -8.86 1.71
CA HIS A 172 -7.95 -10.13 1.33
C HIS A 172 -7.76 -11.25 2.37
N ALA A 173 -7.11 -10.99 3.52
CA ALA A 173 -6.73 -12.05 4.46
C ALA A 173 -7.91 -12.85 5.04
N ARG A 174 -9.14 -12.33 4.92
CA ARG A 174 -10.38 -12.99 5.35
C ARG A 174 -11.14 -13.69 4.21
N ASP A 175 -10.67 -13.56 2.97
CA ASP A 175 -11.32 -14.18 1.82
C ASP A 175 -11.16 -15.71 1.85
N PRO A 176 -12.19 -16.48 1.46
CA PRO A 176 -12.07 -17.93 1.30
C PRO A 176 -10.94 -18.28 0.32
N GLY A 177 -10.00 -19.13 0.75
CA GLY A 177 -8.87 -19.56 -0.09
C GLY A 177 -7.75 -18.52 -0.26
N PHE A 178 -7.69 -17.51 0.63
CA PHE A 178 -6.66 -16.47 0.61
C PHE A 178 -5.24 -17.05 0.56
N TRP A 179 -4.92 -18.02 1.41
CA TRP A 179 -3.55 -18.57 1.51
C TRP A 179 -3.14 -19.36 0.27
N GLU A 180 -4.07 -20.13 -0.32
CA GLU A 180 -3.88 -20.83 -1.59
C GLU A 180 -3.65 -19.84 -2.73
N THR A 181 -4.44 -18.77 -2.77
CA THR A 181 -4.33 -17.70 -3.77
C THR A 181 -3.00 -16.96 -3.64
N LEU A 182 -2.64 -16.54 -2.43
CA LEU A 182 -1.37 -15.88 -2.14
C LEU A 182 -0.17 -16.76 -2.58
N ARG A 183 -0.21 -18.05 -2.27
CA ARG A 183 0.82 -19.01 -2.69
C ARG A 183 0.87 -19.13 -4.21
N ALA A 184 -0.27 -19.30 -4.88
CA ALA A 184 -0.33 -19.44 -6.33
C ALA A 184 0.20 -18.17 -7.04
N ASN A 185 -0.22 -17.00 -6.58
CA ASN A 185 0.24 -15.72 -7.08
C ASN A 185 1.75 -15.51 -6.88
N ALA A 186 2.29 -15.83 -5.69
CA ALA A 186 3.71 -15.71 -5.42
C ALA A 186 4.55 -16.64 -6.33
N LEU A 187 4.09 -17.88 -6.55
CA LEU A 187 4.75 -18.82 -7.46
C LEU A 187 4.71 -18.33 -8.92
N ALA A 188 3.54 -17.86 -9.38
CA ALA A 188 3.37 -17.34 -10.73
C ALA A 188 4.21 -16.07 -10.97
N LEU A 189 4.22 -15.14 -10.00
CA LEU A 189 5.03 -13.93 -10.07
C LEU A 189 6.53 -14.28 -10.10
N ARG A 190 6.98 -15.24 -9.28
CA ARG A 190 8.37 -15.70 -9.28
C ARG A 190 8.81 -16.26 -10.64
N GLN A 191 7.90 -16.92 -11.35
CA GLN A 191 8.15 -17.47 -12.68
C GLN A 191 8.15 -16.41 -13.78
N SER A 192 7.40 -15.31 -13.61
CA SER A 192 7.20 -14.29 -14.64
C SER A 192 8.16 -13.11 -14.55
N THR A 193 8.92 -12.98 -13.46
CA THR A 193 9.90 -11.90 -13.28
C THR A 193 11.21 -12.40 -12.73
N ASP A 194 12.29 -11.68 -13.03
CA ASP A 194 13.61 -11.87 -12.41
C ASP A 194 13.82 -11.05 -11.14
N ARG A 195 12.85 -10.22 -10.74
CA ARG A 195 12.89 -9.47 -9.49
C ARG A 195 12.79 -10.40 -8.27
N ALA A 196 13.37 -9.96 -7.16
CA ALA A 196 13.07 -10.52 -5.85
C ALA A 196 11.62 -10.19 -5.47
N LEU A 197 11.01 -11.06 -4.67
CA LEU A 197 9.65 -10.87 -4.19
C LEU A 197 9.71 -10.58 -2.69
N MET A 198 8.94 -9.59 -2.26
CA MET A 198 8.74 -9.25 -0.86
C MET A 198 7.32 -9.58 -0.41
#